data_AF-A0A2G6MZS4-F1
#
_entry.id   AF-A0A2G6MZS4-F1
#
_cell.length_a   1.000
_cell.length_b   1.000
_cell.length_c   1.000
_cell.angle_alpha   90.00
_cell.angle_beta   90.00
_cell.angle_gamma   90.00
#
_symmetry.space_group_name_H-M   'P 1'
#
loop_
_entity.id
_entity.type
_entity.pdbx_description
1 polymer ?
#
loop_
_entity_poly.entity_id
_entity_poly.type
_entity_poly.pdbx_seq_one_letter_code
_entity_poly.pdbx_strand_id
1 'polypeptide(L)'
;MQYRQHNQPGCGGCLLIAAMLLLVTGGAPALMNFLGFLFFSGIFGFLLLVAAFWGFSYYVRRRVFTYEATSGEEHKRFVHLLVHILVKIAQADGHFTRAELNTMVNFFQYNLRYNQDQLYWVKQLIKDARDADVSMDELLQQFRNSFAYEPRLILLELIYQIIYTKQPPLKSELDTARRIAEYLQISTYDQRTIEAKYRYRQNQETRSGAAAEEHYYAVLGLEPGADFAAIKKAYRKLSMQYHPDKVAHLGDEFKGVAEEKMKEINVAYEYFEKKFS
;
A
#
# COMPACT_ATOMS: atom_id res chain seq x y z
N MET A 1 -69.86 -50.95 -37.30
CA MET A 1 -70.04 -50.81 -35.84
C MET A 1 -68.65 -50.63 -35.24
N GLN A 2 -68.29 -49.68 -34.39
CA GLN A 2 -68.90 -48.54 -33.74
C GLN A 2 -67.71 -47.64 -33.36
N TYR A 3 -67.80 -46.34 -33.62
CA TYR A 3 -66.85 -45.34 -33.11
C TYR A 3 -66.97 -45.31 -31.57
N ARG A 4 -65.87 -45.50 -30.84
CA ARG A 4 -65.79 -45.19 -29.39
C ARG A 4 -64.94 -43.94 -29.21
N GLN A 5 -65.63 -42.80 -29.10
CA GLN A 5 -65.06 -41.55 -28.59
C GLN A 5 -64.56 -41.76 -27.16
N HIS A 6 -63.29 -41.43 -26.92
CA HIS A 6 -62.78 -41.20 -25.56
C HIS A 6 -63.00 -39.72 -25.22
N ASN A 7 -63.94 -39.46 -24.31
CA ASN A 7 -64.06 -38.15 -23.68
C ASN A 7 -62.86 -37.93 -22.76
N GLN A 8 -62.15 -36.82 -22.96
CA GLN A 8 -61.17 -36.28 -22.02
C GLN A 8 -61.89 -35.94 -20.69
N PRO A 9 -61.34 -36.31 -19.52
CA PRO A 9 -61.87 -35.83 -18.26
C PRO A 9 -61.66 -34.31 -18.18
N GLY A 10 -62.77 -33.60 -17.99
CA GLY A 10 -62.81 -32.15 -17.90
C GLY A 10 -61.87 -31.61 -16.82
N CYS A 11 -61.18 -30.53 -17.18
CA CYS A 11 -60.32 -29.70 -16.35
C CYS A 11 -61.12 -28.95 -15.27
N GLY A 12 -61.78 -29.69 -14.36
CA GLY A 12 -62.53 -29.15 -13.22
C GLY A 12 -61.76 -29.22 -11.90
N GLY A 13 -60.85 -30.18 -11.76
CA GLY A 13 -60.10 -30.41 -10.52
C GLY A 13 -59.07 -29.32 -10.19
N CYS A 14 -58.41 -28.75 -11.20
CA CYS A 14 -57.39 -27.71 -10.97
C CYS A 14 -57.98 -26.40 -10.44
N LEU A 15 -59.19 -26.04 -10.88
CA LEU A 15 -59.91 -24.85 -10.39
C LEU A 15 -60.39 -25.03 -8.95
N LEU A 16 -60.82 -26.22 -8.56
CA LEU A 16 -61.24 -26.52 -7.19
C LEU A 16 -60.07 -26.57 -6.21
N ILE A 17 -58.91 -27.09 -6.62
CA ILE A 17 -57.69 -27.08 -5.81
C ILE A 17 -57.15 -25.65 -5.67
N ALA A 18 -57.19 -24.84 -6.73
CA ALA A 18 -56.82 -23.42 -6.68
C ALA A 18 -57.78 -22.60 -5.79
N ALA A 19 -59.09 -22.89 -5.85
CA ALA A 19 -60.10 -22.25 -5.01
C ALA A 19 -59.99 -22.68 -3.53
N MET A 20 -59.66 -23.94 -3.26
CA MET A 20 -59.39 -24.42 -1.89
C MET A 20 -58.11 -23.82 -1.31
N LEU A 21 -57.04 -23.71 -2.09
CA LEU A 21 -55.81 -23.02 -1.65
C LEU A 21 -56.09 -21.54 -1.34
N LEU A 22 -56.88 -20.86 -2.18
CA LEU A 22 -57.35 -19.48 -1.93
C LEU A 22 -58.18 -19.35 -0.65
N LEU A 23 -59.05 -20.32 -0.33
CA LEU A 23 -59.87 -20.31 0.88
C LEU A 23 -59.08 -20.63 2.15
N VAL A 24 -58.15 -21.59 2.10
CA VAL A 24 -57.33 -22.01 3.25
C VAL A 24 -56.30 -20.94 3.64
N THR A 25 -55.85 -20.10 2.70
CA THR A 25 -54.93 -18.99 2.99
C THR A 25 -55.61 -17.65 3.28
N GLY A 26 -56.95 -17.56 3.31
CA GLY A 26 -57.67 -16.30 3.61
C GLY A 26 -57.89 -15.35 2.41
N GLY A 27 -57.83 -15.86 1.18
CA GLY A 27 -58.16 -15.14 -0.06
C GLY A 27 -57.04 -14.26 -0.64
N ALA A 28 -57.34 -13.60 -1.77
CA ALA A 28 -56.48 -12.58 -2.39
C ALA A 28 -55.93 -11.49 -1.43
N PRO A 29 -56.66 -11.06 -0.37
CA PRO A 29 -56.13 -10.11 0.61
C PRO A 29 -54.95 -10.66 1.43
N ALA A 30 -54.95 -11.94 1.78
CA ALA A 30 -53.86 -12.54 2.56
C ALA A 30 -52.58 -12.72 1.73
N LEU A 31 -52.72 -13.04 0.44
CA LEU A 31 -51.60 -13.10 -0.50
C LEU A 31 -51.01 -11.70 -0.75
N MET A 32 -51.87 -10.67 -0.89
CA MET A 32 -51.46 -9.26 -0.94
C MET A 32 -50.78 -8.81 0.36
N ASN A 33 -51.26 -9.23 1.54
CA ASN A 33 -50.65 -8.92 2.82
C ASN A 33 -49.29 -9.63 3.00
N PHE A 34 -49.14 -10.86 2.51
CA PHE A 34 -47.88 -11.61 2.55
C PHE A 34 -46.84 -11.02 1.57
N LEU A 35 -47.24 -10.70 0.34
CA LEU A 35 -46.41 -9.96 -0.62
C LEU A 35 -46.05 -8.57 -0.11
N GLY A 36 -47.01 -7.87 0.52
CA GLY A 36 -46.77 -6.60 1.21
C GLY A 36 -45.76 -6.76 2.33
N PHE A 37 -45.89 -7.77 3.18
CA PHE A 37 -44.93 -8.05 4.24
C PHE A 37 -43.52 -8.37 3.70
N LEU A 38 -43.40 -9.18 2.64
CA LEU A 38 -42.12 -9.45 1.98
C LEU A 38 -41.51 -8.19 1.33
N PHE A 39 -42.35 -7.34 0.73
CA PHE A 39 -41.90 -6.10 0.11
C PHE A 39 -41.48 -5.07 1.16
N PHE A 40 -42.25 -4.88 2.23
CA PHE A 40 -41.92 -3.99 3.33
C PHE A 40 -40.72 -4.49 4.15
N SER A 41 -40.61 -5.80 4.41
CA SER A 41 -39.43 -6.39 5.08
C SER A 41 -38.19 -6.36 4.20
N GLY A 42 -38.34 -6.55 2.88
CA GLY A 42 -37.27 -6.42 1.90
C GLY A 42 -36.76 -4.97 1.76
N ILE A 43 -37.68 -4.00 1.64
CA ILE A 43 -37.34 -2.57 1.62
C ILE A 43 -36.73 -2.15 2.96
N PHE A 44 -37.30 -2.60 4.07
CA PHE A 44 -36.76 -2.30 5.40
C PHE A 44 -35.35 -2.87 5.58
N GLY A 45 -35.12 -4.12 5.15
CA GLY A 45 -33.79 -4.74 5.13
C GLY A 45 -32.81 -3.96 4.25
N PHE A 46 -33.23 -3.54 3.05
CA PHE A 46 -32.42 -2.70 2.17
C PHE A 46 -32.10 -1.34 2.81
N LEU A 47 -33.08 -0.66 3.41
CA LEU A 47 -32.88 0.60 4.11
C LEU A 47 -31.92 0.46 5.30
N LEU A 48 -32.00 -0.65 6.05
CA LEU A 48 -31.03 -0.96 7.11
C LEU A 48 -29.62 -1.16 6.55
N LEU A 49 -29.46 -1.86 5.43
CA LEU A 49 -28.15 -2.02 4.78
C LEU A 49 -27.61 -0.68 4.29
N VAL A 50 -28.45 0.17 3.69
CA VAL A 50 -28.05 1.53 3.27
C VAL A 50 -27.66 2.38 4.47
N ALA A 51 -28.45 2.36 5.56
CA ALA A 51 -28.14 3.09 6.79
C ALA A 51 -26.85 2.59 7.43
N ALA A 52 -26.63 1.26 7.48
CA ALA A 52 -25.40 0.66 7.98
C ALA A 52 -24.19 1.05 7.10
N PHE A 53 -24.33 1.02 5.79
CA PHE A 53 -23.30 1.46 4.85
C PHE A 53 -22.96 2.95 5.04
N TRP A 54 -23.97 3.81 5.19
CA TRP A 54 -23.79 5.23 5.43
C TRP A 54 -23.11 5.50 6.78
N GLY A 55 -23.55 4.81 7.84
CA GLY A 55 -22.94 4.85 9.16
C GLY A 55 -21.48 4.41 9.16
N PHE A 56 -21.17 3.31 8.46
CA PHE A 56 -19.80 2.83 8.28
C PHE A 56 -18.94 3.82 7.48
N SER A 57 -19.47 4.36 6.38
CA SER A 57 -18.77 5.37 5.58
C SER A 57 -18.49 6.64 6.38
N TYR A 58 -19.44 7.09 7.20
CA TYR A 58 -19.26 8.22 8.10
C TYR A 58 -18.20 7.93 9.17
N TYR A 59 -18.24 6.74 9.77
CA TYR A 59 -17.24 6.29 10.76
C TYR A 59 -15.82 6.34 10.18
N VAL A 60 -15.59 5.75 8.99
CA VAL A 60 -14.28 5.75 8.34
C VAL A 60 -13.83 7.17 8.03
N ARG A 61 -14.69 8.00 7.42
CA ARG A 61 -14.36 9.40 7.10
C ARG A 61 -13.99 10.19 8.35
N ARG A 62 -14.68 9.95 9.47
CA ARG A 62 -14.38 10.61 10.74
C ARG A 62 -13.01 10.22 11.28
N ARG A 63 -12.62 8.93 11.19
CA ARG A 63 -11.29 8.47 11.62
C ARG A 63 -10.18 9.09 10.78
N VAL A 64 -10.36 9.14 9.45
CA VAL A 64 -9.42 9.81 8.54
C VAL A 64 -9.26 11.28 8.91
N PHE A 65 -10.35 12.02 9.05
CA PHE A 65 -10.31 13.44 9.40
C PHE A 65 -9.63 13.69 10.76
N THR A 66 -9.93 12.88 11.77
CA THR A 66 -9.30 13.03 13.09
C THR A 66 -7.80 12.83 13.02
N TYR A 67 -7.32 11.79 12.31
CA TYR A 67 -5.90 11.54 12.16
C TYR A 67 -5.20 12.66 11.38
N GLU A 68 -5.81 13.11 10.28
CA GLU A 68 -5.29 14.19 9.44
C GLU A 68 -5.22 15.53 10.19
N ALA A 69 -6.18 15.80 11.07
CA ALA A 69 -6.20 17.00 11.90
C ALA A 69 -5.10 17.00 12.98
N THR A 70 -4.71 15.82 13.48
CA THR A 70 -3.64 15.70 14.50
C THR A 70 -2.23 15.62 13.91
N SER A 71 -2.11 15.36 12.61
CA SER A 71 -0.83 15.15 11.94
C SER A 71 -0.23 16.46 11.43
N GLY A 72 1.09 16.62 11.55
CA GLY A 72 1.81 17.78 11.04
C GLY A 72 1.71 17.94 9.51
N GLU A 73 1.76 19.17 9.02
CA GLU A 73 1.63 19.47 7.58
C GLU A 73 2.72 18.81 6.72
N GLU A 74 3.97 18.80 7.19
CA GLU A 74 5.09 18.17 6.47
C GLU A 74 4.94 16.65 6.40
N HIS A 75 4.54 16.00 7.50
CA HIS A 75 4.19 14.58 7.53
C HIS A 75 3.09 14.26 6.51
N LYS A 76 1.98 15.02 6.54
CA LYS A 76 0.85 14.81 5.62
C LYS A 76 1.28 14.92 4.17
N ARG A 77 2.05 15.96 3.85
CA ARG A 77 2.56 16.18 2.50
C ARG A 77 3.50 15.05 2.06
N PHE A 78 4.38 14.60 2.94
CA PHE A 78 5.32 13.53 2.64
C PHE A 78 4.58 12.23 2.32
N VAL A 79 3.65 11.81 3.19
CA VAL A 79 2.87 10.59 3.00
C VAL A 79 1.98 10.69 1.76
N HIS A 80 1.33 11.84 1.53
CA HIS A 80 0.54 12.07 0.32
C HIS A 80 1.38 11.86 -0.95
N LEU A 81 2.52 12.54 -1.06
CA LEU A 81 3.39 12.41 -2.23
C LEU A 81 3.99 11.01 -2.36
N LEU A 82 4.41 10.40 -1.24
CA LEU A 82 4.88 9.01 -1.21
C LEU A 82 3.81 8.08 -1.79
N VAL A 83 2.58 8.12 -1.29
CA VAL A 83 1.49 7.25 -1.76
C VAL A 83 1.20 7.49 -3.24
N HIS A 84 1.14 8.76 -3.68
CA HIS A 84 0.88 9.07 -5.08
C HIS A 84 2.00 8.56 -6.00
N ILE A 85 3.27 8.71 -5.61
CA ILE A 85 4.42 8.19 -6.36
C ILE A 85 4.38 6.66 -6.41
N LEU A 86 4.11 6.00 -5.28
CA LEU A 86 4.00 4.54 -5.23
C LEU A 86 2.88 4.00 -6.14
N VAL A 87 1.71 4.65 -6.14
CA VAL A 87 0.60 4.29 -7.04
C VAL A 87 0.99 4.48 -8.50
N LYS A 88 1.70 5.56 -8.86
CA LYS A 88 2.18 5.78 -10.24
C LYS A 88 3.24 4.76 -10.66
N ILE A 89 4.11 4.31 -9.75
CA ILE A 89 5.05 3.19 -10.01
C ILE A 89 4.26 1.91 -10.28
N ALA A 90 3.28 1.57 -9.43
CA ALA A 90 2.46 0.37 -9.61
C ALA A 90 1.56 0.43 -10.86
N GLN A 91 1.25 1.64 -11.36
CA GLN A 91 0.52 1.87 -12.60
C GLN A 91 1.41 1.94 -13.85
N ALA A 92 2.72 1.72 -13.74
CA ALA A 92 3.64 1.80 -14.89
C ALA A 92 3.21 0.91 -16.07
N ASP A 93 2.53 -0.20 -15.77
CA ASP A 93 2.09 -1.21 -16.73
C ASP A 93 0.63 -0.97 -17.21
N GLY A 94 0.01 0.14 -16.80
CA GLY A 94 -1.32 0.59 -17.25
C GLY A 94 -2.50 0.20 -16.38
N HIS A 95 -2.33 -0.68 -15.36
CA HIS A 95 -3.42 -1.08 -14.47
C HIS A 95 -3.02 -1.22 -13.00
N PHE A 96 -3.77 -0.59 -12.11
CA PHE A 96 -3.62 -0.76 -10.66
C PHE A 96 -4.45 -1.94 -10.17
N THR A 97 -3.80 -3.01 -9.71
CA THR A 97 -4.47 -4.26 -9.31
C THR A 97 -4.79 -4.31 -7.80
N ARG A 98 -5.65 -5.26 -7.40
CA ARG A 98 -5.88 -5.54 -5.96
C ARG A 98 -4.63 -6.07 -5.26
N ALA A 99 -3.75 -6.77 -5.99
CA ALA A 99 -2.48 -7.22 -5.44
C ALA A 99 -1.58 -6.04 -5.09
N GLU A 100 -1.48 -5.04 -5.97
CA GLU A 100 -0.75 -3.78 -5.70
C GLU A 100 -1.29 -3.04 -4.48
N LEU A 101 -2.62 -2.90 -4.39
CA LEU A 101 -3.26 -2.32 -3.21
C LEU A 101 -2.87 -3.06 -1.92
N ASN A 102 -2.92 -4.39 -1.92
CA ASN A 102 -2.58 -5.19 -0.75
C ASN A 102 -1.09 -5.07 -0.40
N THR A 103 -0.20 -5.06 -1.40
CA THR A 103 1.23 -4.85 -1.20
C THR A 103 1.50 -3.52 -0.51
N MET A 104 0.88 -2.43 -0.98
CA MET A 104 1.00 -1.11 -0.35
C MET A 104 0.44 -1.10 1.06
N VAL A 105 -0.78 -1.60 1.27
CA VAL A 105 -1.40 -1.61 2.62
C VAL A 105 -0.56 -2.41 3.61
N ASN A 106 -0.06 -3.59 3.20
CA ASN A 106 0.81 -4.41 4.04
C ASN A 106 2.14 -3.71 4.33
N PHE A 107 2.71 -3.03 3.34
CA PHE A 107 3.92 -2.24 3.54
C PHE A 107 3.74 -1.16 4.61
N PHE A 108 2.68 -0.34 4.53
CA PHE A 108 2.39 0.66 5.55
C PHE A 108 2.11 0.03 6.92
N GLN A 109 1.38 -1.10 6.96
CA GLN A 109 1.03 -1.78 8.20
C GLN A 109 2.26 -2.40 8.91
N TYR A 110 3.10 -3.13 8.18
CA TYR A 110 4.14 -3.96 8.78
C TYR A 110 5.52 -3.30 8.75
N ASN A 111 5.87 -2.61 7.66
CA ASN A 111 7.17 -1.94 7.54
C ASN A 111 7.17 -0.57 8.24
N LEU A 112 6.09 0.21 8.07
CA LEU A 112 5.94 1.52 8.71
C LEU A 112 5.16 1.48 10.03
N ARG A 113 4.68 0.29 10.42
CA ARG A 113 3.98 0.04 11.71
C ARG A 113 2.71 0.89 11.88
N TYR A 114 2.01 1.19 10.79
CA TYR A 114 0.78 1.97 10.86
C TYR A 114 -0.32 1.21 11.61
N ASN A 115 -1.01 1.92 12.50
CA ASN A 115 -2.19 1.41 13.18
C ASN A 115 -3.43 1.45 12.26
N GLN A 116 -4.54 0.92 12.74
CA GLN A 116 -5.76 0.81 11.94
C GLN A 116 -6.31 2.16 11.44
N ASP A 117 -6.13 3.24 12.20
CA ASP A 117 -6.63 4.57 11.82
C ASP A 117 -5.81 5.18 10.72
N GLN A 118 -4.49 5.07 10.84
CA GLN A 118 -3.53 5.46 9.82
C GLN A 118 -3.79 4.68 8.52
N LEU A 119 -4.12 3.39 8.62
CA LEU A 119 -4.44 2.57 7.45
C LEU A 119 -5.75 2.99 6.76
N TYR A 120 -6.74 3.54 7.48
CA TYR A 120 -7.91 4.13 6.81
C TYR A 120 -7.51 5.34 5.96
N TRP A 121 -6.62 6.18 6.48
CA TRP A 121 -6.11 7.33 5.74
C TRP A 121 -5.26 6.92 4.54
N VAL A 122 -4.34 5.97 4.69
CA VAL A 122 -3.54 5.44 3.58
C VAL A 122 -4.42 4.84 2.49
N LYS A 123 -5.44 4.06 2.84
CA LYS A 123 -6.40 3.50 1.86
C LYS A 123 -7.15 4.59 1.11
N GLN A 124 -7.50 5.67 1.79
CA GLN A 124 -8.12 6.84 1.17
C GLN A 124 -7.13 7.53 0.20
N LEU A 125 -5.88 7.76 0.61
CA LEU A 125 -4.84 8.32 -0.25
C LEU A 125 -4.56 7.45 -1.49
N ILE A 126 -4.51 6.12 -1.35
CA ILE A 126 -4.29 5.22 -2.49
C ILE A 126 -5.45 5.32 -3.48
N LYS A 127 -6.69 5.39 -2.98
CA LYS A 127 -7.88 5.57 -3.81
C LYS A 127 -7.81 6.90 -4.56
N ASP A 128 -7.51 7.98 -3.85
CA ASP A 128 -7.42 9.33 -4.41
C ASP A 128 -6.29 9.41 -5.46
N ALA A 129 -5.13 8.82 -5.18
CA ALA A 129 -3.99 8.74 -6.09
C ALA A 129 -4.30 7.96 -7.38
N ARG A 130 -5.05 6.86 -7.27
CA ARG A 130 -5.44 6.04 -8.42
C ARG A 130 -6.38 6.80 -9.35
N ASP A 131 -7.29 7.57 -8.79
CA ASP A 131 -8.32 8.32 -9.52
C ASP A 131 -7.81 9.71 -9.96
N ALA A 132 -6.61 10.11 -9.53
CA ALA A 132 -6.00 11.41 -9.83
C ALA A 132 -5.25 11.45 -11.18
N ASP A 133 -5.54 12.49 -11.97
CA ASP A 133 -4.85 12.83 -13.21
C ASP A 133 -3.65 13.76 -12.94
N VAL A 134 -2.71 13.27 -12.14
CA VAL A 134 -1.44 13.97 -11.83
C VAL A 134 -0.28 13.19 -12.44
N SER A 135 0.63 13.88 -13.11
CA SER A 135 1.80 13.26 -13.73
C SER A 135 2.89 12.92 -12.68
N MET A 136 3.74 11.93 -12.98
CA MET A 136 4.88 11.61 -12.12
C MET A 136 5.82 12.82 -11.96
N ASP A 137 6.06 13.57 -13.03
CA ASP A 137 6.97 14.72 -13.03
C ASP A 137 6.49 15.85 -12.11
N GLU A 138 5.18 16.10 -12.05
CA GLU A 138 4.58 17.05 -11.11
C GLU A 138 4.76 16.61 -9.66
N LEU A 139 4.52 15.34 -9.35
CA LEU A 139 4.70 14.80 -8.00
C LEU A 139 6.17 14.94 -7.55
N LEU A 140 7.11 14.57 -8.43
CA LEU A 140 8.54 14.66 -8.14
C LEU A 140 9.01 16.12 -8.01
N GLN A 141 8.45 17.04 -8.81
CA GLN A 141 8.74 18.46 -8.69
C GLN A 141 8.25 19.02 -7.36
N GLN A 142 7.00 18.70 -6.98
CA GLN A 142 6.44 19.11 -5.69
C GLN A 142 7.25 18.55 -4.53
N PHE A 143 7.67 17.29 -4.61
CA PHE A 143 8.50 16.65 -3.59
C PHE A 143 9.85 17.34 -3.46
N ARG A 144 10.55 17.55 -4.58
CA ARG A 144 11.86 18.21 -4.59
C ARG A 144 11.81 19.64 -4.03
N ASN A 145 10.74 20.37 -4.33
CA ASN A 145 10.56 21.74 -3.86
C ASN A 145 10.13 21.82 -2.40
N SER A 146 9.46 20.79 -1.88
CA SER A 146 8.96 20.78 -0.50
C SER A 146 9.97 20.24 0.50
N PHE A 147 10.89 19.37 0.08
CA PHE A 147 11.77 18.65 1.00
C PHE A 147 13.26 18.84 0.68
N ALA A 148 14.05 18.89 1.76
CA ALA A 148 15.51 18.88 1.74
C ALA A 148 16.06 17.54 1.18
N TYR A 149 17.38 17.39 1.21
CA TYR A 149 18.04 16.21 0.63
C TYR A 149 17.72 14.92 1.39
N GLU A 150 17.68 14.97 2.72
CA GLU A 150 17.55 13.80 3.60
C GLU A 150 16.18 13.10 3.44
N PRO A 151 15.02 13.79 3.42
CA PRO A 151 13.75 13.16 3.09
C PRO A 151 13.69 12.51 1.70
N ARG A 152 14.46 13.00 0.72
CA ARG A 152 14.54 12.38 -0.62
C ARG A 152 15.21 11.01 -0.56
N LEU A 153 16.24 10.87 0.28
CA LEU A 153 16.86 9.57 0.55
C LEU A 153 15.87 8.59 1.19
N ILE A 154 15.07 9.06 2.16
CA ILE A 154 14.03 8.24 2.78
C ILE A 154 12.98 7.81 1.76
N LEU A 155 12.48 8.73 0.92
CA LEU A 155 11.54 8.37 -0.15
C LEU A 155 12.11 7.28 -1.05
N LEU A 156 13.37 7.41 -1.49
CA LEU A 156 14.02 6.41 -2.34
C LEU A 156 14.19 5.07 -1.63
N GLU A 157 14.58 5.08 -0.35
CA GLU A 157 14.68 3.86 0.47
C GLU A 157 13.32 3.15 0.53
N LEU A 158 12.23 3.88 0.80
CA LEU A 158 10.86 3.33 0.86
C LEU A 158 10.41 2.75 -0.48
N ILE A 159 10.72 3.43 -1.59
CA ILE A 159 10.43 2.93 -2.94
C ILE A 159 11.14 1.59 -3.19
N TYR A 160 12.41 1.47 -2.83
CA TYR A 160 13.10 0.19 -2.98
C TYR A 160 12.57 -0.88 -2.01
N GLN A 161 12.21 -0.53 -0.77
CA GLN A 161 11.59 -1.49 0.14
C GLN A 161 10.35 -2.13 -0.47
N ILE A 162 9.45 -1.32 -1.03
CA ILE A 162 8.21 -1.84 -1.60
C ILE A 162 8.45 -2.62 -2.90
N ILE A 163 9.33 -2.17 -3.80
CA ILE A 163 9.64 -2.88 -5.04
C ILE A 163 10.18 -4.29 -4.74
N TYR A 164 11.09 -4.40 -3.76
CA TYR A 164 11.69 -5.67 -3.37
C TYR A 164 10.79 -6.57 -2.51
N THR A 165 9.57 -6.15 -2.17
CA THR A 165 8.55 -7.09 -1.66
C THR A 165 8.06 -8.05 -2.75
N LYS A 166 8.18 -7.66 -4.03
CA LYS A 166 7.86 -8.50 -5.18
C LYS A 166 9.10 -9.31 -5.54
N GLN A 167 8.96 -10.63 -5.58
CA GLN A 167 10.07 -11.53 -5.89
C GLN A 167 9.81 -12.31 -7.18
N PRO A 168 10.60 -12.11 -8.25
CA PRO A 168 11.63 -11.08 -8.41
C PRO A 168 11.03 -9.66 -8.62
N PRO A 169 11.78 -8.58 -8.32
CA PRO A 169 11.32 -7.22 -8.60
C PRO A 169 11.23 -6.97 -10.10
N LEU A 170 10.22 -6.20 -10.53
CA LEU A 170 10.01 -5.93 -11.95
C LEU A 170 11.02 -4.90 -12.46
N LYS A 171 11.58 -5.15 -13.65
CA LYS A 171 12.60 -4.27 -14.24
C LYS A 171 12.09 -2.85 -14.49
N SER A 172 10.84 -2.70 -14.95
CA SER A 172 10.21 -1.39 -15.19
C SER A 172 10.10 -0.54 -13.92
N GLU A 173 9.82 -1.17 -12.77
CA GLU A 173 9.76 -0.50 -11.47
C GLU A 173 11.15 -0.04 -11.01
N LEU A 174 12.18 -0.90 -11.18
CA LEU A 174 13.56 -0.54 -10.88
C LEU A 174 14.06 0.62 -11.76
N ASP A 175 13.79 0.56 -13.06
CA ASP A 175 14.13 1.64 -13.99
C ASP A 175 13.41 2.94 -13.61
N THR A 176 12.17 2.85 -13.13
CA THR A 176 11.43 4.00 -12.61
C THR A 176 12.02 4.55 -11.33
N ALA A 177 12.40 3.72 -10.36
CA ALA A 177 13.08 4.15 -9.13
C ALA A 177 14.39 4.88 -9.41
N ARG A 178 15.18 4.43 -10.40
CA ARG A 178 16.41 5.10 -10.82
C ARG A 178 16.13 6.48 -11.43
N ARG A 179 15.13 6.60 -12.30
CA ARG A 179 14.70 7.90 -12.86
C ARG A 179 14.21 8.86 -11.77
N ILE A 180 13.48 8.35 -10.78
CA ILE A 180 13.03 9.13 -9.62
C ILE A 180 14.24 9.69 -8.87
N ALA A 181 15.25 8.86 -8.60
CA ALA A 181 16.46 9.30 -7.91
C ALA A 181 17.17 10.45 -8.67
N GLU A 182 17.31 10.31 -9.99
CA GLU A 182 17.89 11.33 -10.87
C GLU A 182 17.09 12.64 -10.81
N TYR A 183 15.76 12.58 -10.92
CA TYR A 183 14.90 13.76 -10.89
C TYR A 183 14.95 14.49 -9.55
N LEU A 184 14.99 13.74 -8.45
CA LEU A 184 15.13 14.26 -7.09
C LEU A 184 16.54 14.78 -6.78
N GLN A 185 17.47 14.69 -7.74
CA GLN A 185 18.86 15.10 -7.63
C GLN A 185 19.59 14.36 -6.49
N ILE A 186 19.24 13.09 -6.29
CA ILE A 186 19.98 12.20 -5.39
C ILE A 186 21.30 11.86 -6.09
N SER A 187 22.40 11.95 -5.34
CA SER A 187 23.72 11.68 -5.91
C SER A 187 23.79 10.24 -6.43
N THR A 188 24.50 10.02 -7.55
CA THR A 188 24.67 8.68 -8.13
C THR A 188 25.27 7.70 -7.14
N TYR A 189 26.14 8.18 -6.25
CA TYR A 189 26.71 7.42 -5.15
C TYR A 189 25.63 6.96 -4.16
N ASP A 190 24.76 7.86 -3.69
CA ASP A 190 23.73 7.50 -2.70
C ASP A 190 22.67 6.57 -3.34
N GLN A 191 22.29 6.84 -4.59
CA GLN A 191 21.39 5.98 -5.37
C GLN A 191 21.93 4.55 -5.50
N ARG A 192 23.20 4.38 -5.91
CA ARG A 192 23.84 3.06 -6.04
C ARG A 192 23.93 2.33 -4.71
N THR A 193 24.24 3.05 -3.64
CA THR A 193 24.34 2.51 -2.27
C THR A 193 23.01 1.96 -1.80
N ILE A 194 21.92 2.72 -2.00
CA ILE A 194 20.56 2.28 -1.66
C ILE A 194 20.16 1.07 -2.50
N GLU A 195 20.32 1.13 -3.82
CA GLU A 195 19.93 0.02 -4.71
C GLU A 195 20.71 -1.27 -4.40
N ALA A 196 22.03 -1.16 -4.17
CA ALA A 196 22.89 -2.29 -3.86
C ALA A 196 22.41 -3.03 -2.62
N LYS A 197 22.04 -2.32 -1.54
CA LYS A 197 21.52 -2.92 -0.30
C LYS A 197 20.41 -3.94 -0.58
N TYR A 198 19.42 -3.58 -1.40
CA TYR A 198 18.29 -4.46 -1.70
C TYR A 198 18.66 -5.62 -2.62
N ARG A 199 19.53 -5.38 -3.61
CA ARG A 199 20.11 -6.46 -4.45
C ARG A 199 20.87 -7.49 -3.61
N TYR A 200 21.64 -7.04 -2.62
CA TYR A 200 22.40 -7.94 -1.74
C TYR A 200 21.48 -8.73 -0.80
N ARG A 201 20.43 -8.10 -0.25
CA ARG A 201 19.45 -8.74 0.65
C ARG A 201 18.69 -9.89 -0.04
N GLN A 202 18.37 -9.76 -1.32
CA GLN A 202 17.70 -10.81 -2.09
C GLN A 202 18.56 -12.08 -2.26
N ASN A 203 19.89 -11.95 -2.25
CA ASN A 203 20.83 -13.06 -2.47
C ASN A 203 21.35 -13.69 -1.15
N GLN A 204 20.63 -13.56 -0.03
CA GLN A 204 21.10 -13.98 1.30
C GLN A 204 21.10 -15.51 1.54
N GLU A 205 20.64 -16.34 0.61
CA GLU A 205 20.55 -17.79 0.82
C GLU A 205 21.90 -18.54 0.75
N THR A 206 23.02 -17.88 0.44
CA THR A 206 24.34 -18.55 0.36
C THR A 206 25.50 -17.59 0.64
N ARG A 207 25.89 -17.34 1.89
CA ARG A 207 27.06 -16.47 2.15
C ARG A 207 28.01 -16.94 3.25
N SER A 208 29.27 -17.12 2.83
CA SER A 208 30.50 -17.24 3.61
C SER A 208 31.02 -15.86 4.07
N GLY A 209 32.05 -15.81 4.92
CA GLY A 209 32.57 -14.57 5.52
C GLY A 209 33.03 -13.48 4.54
N ALA A 210 33.53 -13.82 3.35
CA ALA A 210 33.96 -12.84 2.34
C ALA A 210 32.78 -12.01 1.78
N ALA A 211 31.60 -12.61 1.73
CA ALA A 211 30.42 -11.95 1.19
C ALA A 211 29.76 -10.98 2.19
N ALA A 212 30.11 -11.07 3.48
CA ALA A 212 29.71 -10.10 4.50
C ALA A 212 30.53 -8.81 4.40
N GLU A 213 31.82 -8.91 4.07
CA GLU A 213 32.69 -7.75 3.90
C GLU A 213 32.27 -6.91 2.68
N GLU A 214 32.03 -7.55 1.53
CA GLU A 214 31.50 -6.86 0.34
C GLU A 214 30.18 -6.13 0.63
N HIS A 215 29.32 -6.74 1.47
CA HIS A 215 28.09 -6.10 1.91
C HIS A 215 28.35 -4.84 2.73
N TYR A 216 29.32 -4.84 3.64
CA TYR A 216 29.67 -3.65 4.43
C TYR A 216 30.27 -2.54 3.59
N TYR A 217 31.12 -2.87 2.62
CA TYR A 217 31.57 -1.90 1.61
C TYR A 217 30.38 -1.32 0.84
N ALA A 218 29.45 -2.16 0.39
CA ALA A 218 28.24 -1.72 -0.31
C ALA A 218 27.32 -0.84 0.56
N VAL A 219 27.16 -1.15 1.86
CA VAL A 219 26.39 -0.31 2.81
C VAL A 219 27.02 1.07 2.96
N LEU A 220 28.35 1.15 2.94
CA LEU A 220 29.10 2.40 2.95
C LEU A 220 29.27 3.03 1.57
N GLY A 221 28.68 2.46 0.51
CA GLY A 221 28.80 2.96 -0.86
C GLY A 221 30.22 2.89 -1.44
N LEU A 222 31.08 2.03 -0.89
CA LEU A 222 32.47 1.88 -1.28
C LEU A 222 32.68 0.61 -2.09
N GLU A 223 33.71 0.63 -2.93
CA GLU A 223 34.19 -0.57 -3.62
C GLU A 223 35.00 -1.46 -2.65
N PRO A 224 34.99 -2.79 -2.84
CA PRO A 224 35.82 -3.70 -2.08
C PRO A 224 37.30 -3.29 -2.13
N GLY A 225 37.96 -3.29 -0.96
CA GLY A 225 39.37 -2.89 -0.84
C GLY A 225 39.61 -1.40 -0.63
N ALA A 226 38.56 -0.58 -0.44
CA ALA A 226 38.73 0.80 -0.02
C ALA A 226 39.51 0.90 1.31
N ASP A 227 40.36 1.92 1.42
CA ASP A 227 41.20 2.14 2.60
C ASP A 227 40.40 2.66 3.80
N PHE A 228 40.99 2.56 5.00
CA PHE A 228 40.32 2.97 6.23
C PHE A 228 39.99 4.47 6.26
N ALA A 229 40.77 5.30 5.56
CA ALA A 229 40.51 6.73 5.42
C ALA A 229 39.21 7.00 4.63
N ALA A 230 39.00 6.30 3.51
CA ALA A 230 37.78 6.37 2.72
C ALA A 230 36.57 5.84 3.52
N ILE A 231 36.74 4.73 4.26
CA ILE A 231 35.72 4.16 5.14
C ILE A 231 35.25 5.20 6.17
N LYS A 232 36.20 5.85 6.87
CA LYS A 232 35.88 6.87 7.87
C LYS A 232 35.20 8.10 7.27
N LYS A 233 35.58 8.49 6.06
CA LYS A 233 34.96 9.60 5.33
C LYS A 233 33.53 9.26 4.92
N ALA A 234 33.29 8.07 4.38
CA ALA A 234 31.97 7.57 3.99
C ALA A 234 31.04 7.48 5.22
N TYR A 235 31.54 6.91 6.32
CA TYR A 235 30.82 6.83 7.59
C TYR A 235 30.31 8.21 8.04
N ARG A 236 31.19 9.20 8.16
CA ARG A 236 30.81 10.57 8.58
C ARG A 236 29.76 11.20 7.66
N LYS A 237 29.91 11.03 6.34
CA LYS A 237 28.95 11.55 5.36
C LYS A 237 27.58 10.91 5.56
N LEU A 238 27.52 9.58 5.61
CA LEU A 238 26.28 8.83 5.73
C LEU A 238 25.60 9.06 7.08
N SER A 239 26.36 9.17 8.18
CA SER A 239 25.82 9.50 9.50
C SER A 239 25.14 10.87 9.54
N MET A 240 25.67 11.87 8.83
CA MET A 240 25.03 13.18 8.73
C MET A 240 23.76 13.15 7.87
N GLN A 241 23.74 12.35 6.81
CA GLN A 241 22.60 12.21 5.90
C GLN A 241 21.42 11.44 6.51
N TYR A 242 21.71 10.38 7.27
CA TYR A 242 20.69 9.50 7.87
C TYR A 242 20.47 9.75 9.36
N HIS A 243 20.87 10.92 9.88
CA HIS A 243 20.62 11.24 11.28
C HIS A 243 19.10 11.34 11.52
N PRO A 244 18.52 10.65 12.53
CA PRO A 244 17.07 10.61 12.75
C PRO A 244 16.43 11.99 12.88
N ASP A 245 17.12 12.94 13.50
CA ASP A 245 16.63 14.33 13.66
C ASP A 245 16.36 15.04 12.32
N LYS A 246 17.04 14.63 11.23
CA LYS A 246 16.83 15.22 9.90
C LYS A 246 15.46 14.93 9.32
N VAL A 247 14.78 13.91 9.82
CA VAL A 247 13.48 13.45 9.33
C VAL A 247 12.45 13.28 10.45
N ALA A 248 12.78 13.63 11.69
CA ALA A 248 11.88 13.50 12.84
C ALA A 248 10.58 14.30 12.67
N HIS A 249 10.62 15.43 11.96
CA HIS A 249 9.44 16.24 11.63
C HIS A 249 8.43 15.52 10.71
N LEU A 250 8.87 14.47 10.02
CA LEU A 250 8.01 13.67 9.15
C LEU A 250 7.22 12.61 9.92
N GLY A 251 7.56 12.30 11.17
CA GLY A 251 6.91 11.25 11.96
C GLY A 251 7.85 10.11 12.38
N ASP A 252 7.43 9.36 13.38
CA ASP A 252 8.23 8.31 14.01
C ASP A 252 8.56 7.17 13.07
N GLU A 253 7.70 6.87 12.09
CA GLU A 253 7.94 5.82 11.11
C GLU A 253 9.13 6.13 10.20
N PHE A 254 9.30 7.39 9.78
CA PHE A 254 10.39 7.81 8.89
C PHE A 254 11.68 8.05 9.66
N LYS A 255 11.54 8.51 10.92
CA LYS A 255 12.63 8.46 11.89
C LYS A 255 13.14 7.03 12.05
N GLY A 256 12.25 6.05 12.20
CA GLY A 256 12.59 4.63 12.30
C GLY A 256 13.36 4.11 11.08
N VAL A 257 12.99 4.54 9.86
CA VAL A 257 13.73 4.20 8.63
C VAL A 257 15.16 4.77 8.66
N ALA A 258 15.32 6.02 9.10
CA ALA A 258 16.64 6.62 9.27
C ALA A 258 17.48 5.91 10.35
N GLU A 259 16.86 5.52 11.47
CA GLU A 259 17.49 4.77 12.55
C GLU A 259 17.95 3.38 12.09
N GLU A 260 17.13 2.63 11.35
CA GLU A 260 17.51 1.34 10.77
C GLU A 260 18.73 1.50 9.87
N LYS A 261 18.71 2.53 9.00
CA LYS A 261 19.81 2.80 8.09
C LYS A 261 21.09 3.19 8.84
N MET A 262 20.98 4.05 9.86
CA MET A 262 22.10 4.44 10.71
C MET A 262 22.71 3.23 11.42
N LYS A 263 21.87 2.31 11.89
CA LYS A 263 22.33 1.06 12.52
C LYS A 263 23.13 0.21 11.54
N GLU A 264 22.67 0.05 10.29
CA GLU A 264 23.42 -0.66 9.25
C GLU A 264 24.79 -0.01 8.98
N ILE A 265 24.83 1.32 8.90
CA ILE A 265 26.07 2.10 8.68
C ILE A 265 27.04 1.90 9.84
N ASN A 266 26.56 1.95 11.09
CA ASN A 266 27.37 1.75 12.29
C ASN A 266 27.96 0.33 12.32
N VAL A 267 27.15 -0.70 12.04
CA VAL A 267 27.62 -2.09 11.99
C VAL A 267 28.72 -2.28 10.94
N ALA A 268 28.54 -1.70 9.75
CA ALA A 268 29.55 -1.76 8.69
C ALA A 268 30.86 -1.06 9.11
N TYR A 269 30.77 0.11 9.74
CA TYR A 269 31.94 0.83 10.22
C TYR A 269 32.67 0.09 11.35
N GLU A 270 31.95 -0.41 12.35
CA GLU A 270 32.51 -1.18 13.48
C GLU A 270 33.27 -2.43 13.00
N TYR A 271 32.76 -3.10 11.96
CA TYR A 271 33.46 -4.22 11.35
C TYR A 271 34.83 -3.80 10.81
N PHE A 272 34.89 -2.72 10.03
CA PHE A 272 36.15 -2.24 9.46
C PHE A 272 37.08 -1.66 10.53
N GLU A 273 36.54 -0.97 11.54
CA GLU A 273 37.34 -0.49 12.66
C GLU A 273 38.07 -1.63 13.36
N LYS A 274 37.40 -2.76 13.62
CA LYS A 274 38.04 -3.97 14.17
C LYS A 274 39.05 -4.62 13.21
N LYS A 275 38.79 -4.57 11.90
CA LYS A 275 39.68 -5.17 10.88
C LYS A 275 40.98 -4.38 10.69
N PHE A 276 40.93 -3.06 10.84
CA PHE A 276 42.06 -2.14 10.64
C PHE A 276 42.74 -1.69 11.96
N SER A 277 42.23 -2.14 13.12
CA SER A 277 42.87 -1.98 14.43
C SER A 277 43.97 -3.02 14.63
#